data_AF-A0A2U9IVV5-F1
#
_entry.id   AF-A0A2U9IVV5-F1
#
_cell.length_a   1.000
_cell.length_b   1.000
_cell.length_c   1.000
_cell.angle_alpha   90.00
_cell.angle_beta   90.00
_cell.angle_gamma   90.00
#
_symmetry.space_group_name_H-M   'P 1'
#
loop_
_entity.id
_entity.type
_entity.pdbx_description
1 polymer ?
#
loop_
_entity_poly.entity_id
_entity_poly.type
_entity_poly.pdbx_seq_one_letter_code
_entity_poly.pdbx_strand_id
1 'polypeptide(L)' 'MAVEDIVKVSRNYQVTIPARIRQKFQIKEGDLVRVVFDENENSVKILPMKQ' A
#
# COMPACT_ATOMS: atom_id res chain seq x y z
N MET A 1 -17.81 -0.73 3.43
CA MET A 1 -17.10 -2.03 3.60
C MET A 1 -15.61 -1.78 3.41
N ALA A 2 -14.81 -2.21 4.38
CA ALA A 2 -13.35 -2.26 4.23
C ALA A 2 -13.00 -3.17 3.04
N VAL A 3 -12.00 -2.78 2.25
CA VAL A 3 -11.49 -3.61 1.16
C VAL A 3 -10.12 -4.08 1.59
N GLU A 4 -10.04 -5.36 1.89
CA GLU A 4 -8.84 -6.06 2.31
C GLU A 4 -8.67 -7.31 1.44
N ASP A 5 -7.42 -7.70 1.23
CA ASP A 5 -7.03 -8.93 0.55
C ASP A 5 -5.75 -9.43 1.24
N ILE A 6 -5.63 -10.74 1.47
CA ILE A 6 -4.42 -11.34 2.05
C ILE A 6 -3.39 -11.57 0.95
N VAL A 7 -2.19 -11.04 1.12
CA VAL A 7 -1.09 -11.18 0.15
C VAL A 7 0.16 -11.75 0.80
N LYS A 8 0.93 -12.49 0.00
CA LYS A 8 2.26 -12.97 0.40
C LYS A 8 3.30 -11.88 0.16
N VAL A 9 4.18 -11.68 1.13
CA VAL A 9 5.39 -10.86 0.94
C VAL A 9 6.29 -11.55 -0.09
N SER A 10 6.63 -10.81 -1.14
CA SER A 10 7.52 -11.28 -2.21
C SER A 10 8.98 -11.06 -1.84
N ARG A 11 9.89 -11.47 -2.74
CA ARG A 11 11.33 -11.21 -2.58
C ARG A 11 11.61 -9.71 -2.36
N ASN A 12 12.72 -9.41 -1.70
CA ASN A 12 13.16 -8.04 -1.41
C ASN A 12 12.12 -7.22 -0.64
N TYR A 13 11.34 -7.87 0.24
CA TYR A 13 10.32 -7.22 1.08
C TYR A 13 9.21 -6.49 0.32
N GLN A 14 8.96 -6.88 -0.94
CA GLN A 14 7.92 -6.28 -1.75
C GLN A 14 6.55 -6.82 -1.36
N VAL A 15 5.57 -5.93 -1.21
CA VAL A 15 4.17 -6.29 -0.98
C VAL A 15 3.35 -5.81 -2.17
N THR A 16 2.65 -6.73 -2.81
CA THR A 16 1.78 -6.39 -3.95
C THR A 16 0.49 -5.76 -3.42
N ILE A 17 0.16 -4.56 -3.90
CA ILE A 17 -1.15 -3.94 -3.68
C ILE A 17 -2.17 -4.59 -4.65
N PRO A 18 -3.16 -5.35 -4.16
CA PRO A 18 -4.12 -6.06 -5.01
C PRO A 18 -5.00 -5.11 -5.83
N ALA A 19 -5.56 -5.63 -6.92
CA ALA A 19 -6.39 -4.85 -7.84
C ALA A 19 -7.57 -4.13 -7.15
N ARG A 20 -8.22 -4.78 -6.19
CA ARG A 20 -9.36 -4.21 -5.43
C ARG A 20 -8.96 -2.98 -4.63
N ILE A 21 -7.75 -2.98 -4.06
CA ILE A 21 -7.20 -1.84 -3.33
C ILE A 21 -6.77 -0.76 -4.32
N ARG A 22 -6.10 -1.10 -5.44
CA ARG A 22 -5.67 -0.14 -6.48
C ARG A 22 -6.83 0.61 -7.14
N GLN A 23 -8.02 0.01 -7.23
CA GLN A 23 -9.21 0.70 -7.74
C GLN A 23 -9.60 1.92 -6.88
N LYS A 24 -9.33 1.85 -5.57
CA LYS A 24 -9.57 2.96 -4.63
C LYS A 24 -8.31 3.81 -4.43
N PHE A 25 -7.15 3.18 -4.48
CA PHE A 25 -5.84 3.78 -4.29
C PHE A 25 -5.12 3.90 -5.64
N GLN A 26 -5.39 5.00 -6.34
CA GLN A 26 -4.91 5.23 -7.71
C GLN A 26 -3.40 5.51 -7.76
N ILE A 27 -2.61 4.44 -7.68
CA ILE A 27 -1.17 4.46 -7.92
C ILE A 27 -0.84 3.81 -9.26
N LYS A 28 0.18 4.34 -9.93
CA LYS A 28 0.73 3.85 -11.18
C LYS A 28 2.21 3.51 -11.00
N GLU A 29 2.75 2.80 -11.99
CA GLU A 29 4.18 2.55 -12.04
C GLU A 29 4.94 3.88 -12.16
N GLY A 30 5.96 4.06 -11.31
CA GLY A 30 6.74 5.30 -11.23
C GLY A 30 6.24 6.32 -10.19
N ASP A 31 5.05 6.12 -9.61
CA ASP A 31 4.55 7.01 -8.57
C ASP A 31 5.40 6.91 -7.29
N LEU A 32 5.71 8.06 -6.70
CA LEU A 32 6.35 8.13 -5.40
C LEU A 32 5.31 7.99 -4.30
N VAL A 33 5.59 7.12 -3.33
CA VAL A 33 4.74 6.90 -2.16
C VAL A 33 5.56 7.04 -0.89
N ARG A 34 4.95 7.60 0.15
CA ARG A 34 5.51 7.66 1.49
C ARG A 34 5.01 6.46 2.30
N VAL A 35 5.94 5.71 2.86
CA VAL A 35 5.65 4.55 3.73
C VAL A 35 5.90 4.99 5.17
N VAL A 36 4.87 4.90 6.02
CA VAL A 36 4.93 5.32 7.43
C VAL A 36 4.47 4.17 8.30
N PHE A 37 5.21 3.86 9.36
CA PHE A 37 4.76 2.94 10.39
C PHE A 37 3.98 3.72 11.46
N ASP A 38 2.76 3.30 11.75
CA ASP A 38 1.95 3.85 12.82
C ASP A 38 2.03 2.92 14.03
N GLU A 39 2.71 3.36 15.08
CA GLU A 39 2.90 2.58 16.31
C GLU A 39 1.58 2.33 17.06
N ASN A 40 0.59 3.22 16.92
CA ASN A 40 -0.68 3.08 17.65
C ASN A 40 -1.55 1.97 17.07
N GLU A 41 -1.56 1.88 15.74
CA GLU A 41 -2.34 0.87 15.00
C GLU A 41 -1.52 -0.39 14.69
N ASN A 42 -0.22 -0.36 15.00
CA ASN A 42 0.76 -1.39 14.62
C ASN A 42 0.65 -1.76 13.13
N SER A 43 0.55 -0.74 12.27
CA SER A 43 0.24 -0.88 10.85
C SER A 43 1.14 -0.01 9.98
N VAL A 44 1.33 -0.41 8.72
CA VAL A 44 2.06 0.39 7.72
C VAL A 44 1.06 1.14 6.85
N LYS A 45 1.18 2.47 6.82
CA LYS A 45 0.38 3.37 5.98
C LYS A 45 1.18 3.77 4.75
N ILE A 46 0.58 3.60 3.58
CA ILE A 46 1.13 4.03 2.29
C ILE A 46 0.34 5.24 1.81
N LEU A 47 1.03 6.36 1.63
CA LEU A 47 0.45 7.64 1.25
C LEU A 47 1.02 8.06 -0.13
N PRO A 48 0.19 8.41 -1.12
CA PRO A 48 0.68 8.88 -2.40
C PRO A 48 1.32 10.25 -2.22
N MET A 49 2.51 10.46 -2.79
CA MET A 49 3.09 11.80 -2.86
C MET A 49 2.56 12.50 -4.10
N LYS A 50 1.68 13.48 -3.89
CA LYS A 50 1.38 14.47 -4.94
C LYS A 50 2.48 15.53 -4.90
N GLN A 51 3.20 15.71 -6.01
CA GLN A 51 3.92 16.96 -6.26
C GLN A 51 2.92 18.08 -6.51
#